data_AF-A0A0F9E922-F1
#
_entry.id   AF-A0A0F9E922-F1
#
_cell.length_a   1.000
_cell.length_b   1.000
_cell.length_c   1.000
_cell.angle_alpha   90.00
_cell.angle_beta   90.00
_cell.angle_gamma   90.00
#
_symmetry.space_group_name_H-M   'P 1'
#
loop_
_entity.id
_entity.type
_entity.pdbx_description
1 polymer ?
#
loop_
_entity_poly.entity_id
_entity_poly.type
_entity_poly.pdbx_seq_one_letter_code
_entity_poly.pdbx_strand_id
1 'polypeptide(L)'
;MQNQGKIRRFDSKINAISRLVDSGIIVLTFLASIDIFQIVWQPVYVWTLLFSIILFNFFAESQDAYRSWRGTSIKDEITTILFSWFTAIFVLIILDKLAVKEQVYNDLFIIVWIVLTPIELLSWHVI
;
A
#
# COMPACT_ATOMS: atom_id res chain seq x y z
N MET A 1 -41.11 3.47 9.44
CA MET A 1 -40.14 2.38 9.14
C MET A 1 -39.05 2.99 8.28
N GLN A 2 -37.84 3.14 8.84
CA GLN A 2 -36.80 4.03 8.35
C GLN A 2 -35.92 3.31 7.32
N ASN A 3 -35.89 3.83 6.08
CA ASN A 3 -35.02 3.38 5.00
C ASN A 3 -33.54 3.68 5.34
N GLN A 4 -32.85 2.76 6.02
CA GLN A 4 -31.40 2.88 6.32
C GLN A 4 -30.51 1.91 5.50
N GLY A 5 -30.91 1.58 4.26
CA GLY A 5 -30.18 0.61 3.42
C GLY A 5 -29.34 1.20 2.28
N LYS A 6 -29.47 2.49 1.95
CA LYS A 6 -28.92 3.06 0.70
C LYS A 6 -27.59 3.83 0.84
N ILE A 7 -27.17 4.19 2.04
CA ILE A 7 -25.96 5.04 2.23
C ILE A 7 -24.67 4.19 2.19
N ARG A 8 -24.69 2.95 2.68
CA ARG A 8 -23.52 2.07 2.82
C ARG A 8 -22.89 1.59 1.49
N ARG A 9 -23.62 1.63 0.37
CA ARG A 9 -23.10 1.18 -0.95
C ARG A 9 -22.25 2.24 -1.67
N PHE A 10 -22.43 3.51 -1.36
CA PHE A 10 -21.67 4.57 -2.02
C PHE A 10 -20.24 4.64 -1.46
N ASP A 11 -20.11 4.49 -0.13
CA ASP A 11 -18.80 4.34 0.55
C ASP A 11 -17.96 3.21 -0.03
N SER A 12 -18.56 2.03 -0.26
CA SER A 12 -17.80 0.88 -0.78
C SER A 12 -17.17 1.11 -2.16
N LYS A 13 -17.83 1.93 -3.01
CA LYS A 13 -17.30 2.24 -4.35
C LYS A 13 -16.19 3.28 -4.28
N ILE A 14 -16.35 4.28 -3.41
CA ILE A 14 -15.34 5.33 -3.21
C ILE A 14 -14.07 4.73 -2.60
N ASN A 15 -14.20 3.84 -1.60
CA ASN A 15 -13.05 3.13 -1.03
C ASN A 15 -12.33 2.25 -2.04
N ALA A 16 -13.06 1.56 -2.93
CA ALA A 16 -12.45 0.75 -3.97
C ALA A 16 -11.62 1.60 -4.95
N ILE A 17 -12.09 2.81 -5.29
CA ILE A 17 -11.37 3.75 -6.14
C ILE A 17 -10.13 4.28 -5.41
N SER A 18 -10.24 4.66 -4.13
CA SER A 18 -9.10 5.13 -3.34
C SER A 18 -7.98 4.09 -3.29
N ARG A 19 -8.33 2.83 -3.03
CA ARG A 19 -7.39 1.70 -3.01
C ARG A 19 -6.71 1.45 -4.36
N LEU A 20 -7.43 1.68 -5.46
CA LEU A 20 -6.85 1.58 -6.80
C LEU A 20 -5.83 2.69 -7.04
N VAL A 21 -6.14 3.92 -6.59
CA VAL A 21 -5.19 5.05 -6.65
C VAL A 21 -3.96 4.76 -5.79
N ASP A 22 -4.14 4.25 -4.57
CA ASP A 22 -3.02 3.87 -3.69
C ASP A 22 -2.11 2.82 -4.33
N SER A 23 -2.71 1.82 -4.95
CA SER A 23 -1.98 0.79 -5.69
C SER A 23 -1.24 1.39 -6.88
N GLY A 24 -1.85 2.37 -7.56
CA GLY A 24 -1.22 3.14 -8.63
C GLY A 24 -0.03 3.95 -8.14
N ILE A 25 -0.14 4.61 -6.99
CA ILE A 25 0.97 5.34 -6.36
C ILE A 25 2.14 4.39 -6.11
N ILE A 26 1.90 3.25 -5.43
CA ILE A 26 2.95 2.25 -5.15
C ILE A 26 3.73 1.87 -6.42
N VAL A 27 3.02 1.63 -7.53
CA VAL A 27 3.63 1.27 -8.83
C VAL A 27 4.39 2.45 -9.43
N LEU A 28 3.80 3.65 -9.46
CA LEU A 28 4.41 4.82 -10.06
C LEU A 28 5.67 5.24 -9.30
N THR A 29 5.65 5.23 -7.97
CA THR A 29 6.84 5.50 -7.15
C THR A 29 7.96 4.50 -7.45
N PHE A 30 7.61 3.23 -7.66
CA PHE A 30 8.60 2.18 -8.00
C PHE A 30 9.22 2.41 -9.37
N LEU A 31 8.39 2.67 -10.39
CA LEU A 31 8.85 2.93 -11.75
C LEU A 31 9.71 4.21 -11.81
N ALA A 32 9.30 5.26 -11.11
CA ALA A 32 10.10 6.48 -10.96
C ALA A 32 11.43 6.19 -10.27
N SER A 33 11.45 5.34 -9.24
CA SER A 33 12.69 4.93 -8.57
C SER A 33 13.62 4.16 -9.52
N ILE A 34 13.08 3.24 -10.34
CA ILE A 34 13.88 2.53 -11.35
C ILE A 34 14.50 3.50 -12.35
N ASP A 35 13.73 4.49 -12.82
CA ASP A 35 14.21 5.49 -13.78
C ASP A 35 15.29 6.39 -13.14
N ILE A 36 15.05 6.92 -11.94
CA ILE A 36 16.02 7.79 -11.24
C ILE A 36 17.35 7.08 -10.98
N PHE A 37 17.29 5.82 -10.53
CA PHE A 37 18.48 5.02 -10.21
C PHE A 37 19.05 4.27 -11.42
N GLN A 38 18.44 4.39 -12.60
CA GLN A 38 18.85 3.74 -13.85
C GLN A 38 19.00 2.21 -13.69
N ILE A 39 18.06 1.59 -12.98
CA ILE A 39 18.09 0.15 -12.67
C ILE A 39 17.61 -0.67 -13.87
N VAL A 40 18.33 -1.73 -14.21
CA VAL A 40 17.89 -2.69 -15.23
C VAL A 40 16.76 -3.53 -14.67
N TRP A 41 15.62 -3.57 -15.37
CA TRP A 41 14.47 -4.36 -14.95
C TRP A 41 14.79 -5.85 -14.79
N GLN A 42 14.43 -6.41 -13.64
CA GLN A 42 14.57 -7.84 -13.34
C GLN A 42 13.19 -8.47 -13.09
N PRO A 43 12.98 -9.74 -13.48
CA PRO A 43 11.71 -10.44 -13.24
C PRO A 43 11.26 -10.47 -11.77
N VAL A 44 12.22 -10.45 -10.83
CA VAL A 44 11.93 -10.43 -9.39
C VAL A 44 11.13 -9.18 -8.97
N TYR A 45 11.30 -8.06 -9.67
CA TYR A 45 10.60 -6.82 -9.36
C TYR A 45 9.10 -6.88 -9.65
N VAL A 46 8.68 -7.71 -10.61
CA VAL A 46 7.25 -7.99 -10.84
C VAL A 46 6.61 -8.58 -9.59
N TRP A 47 7.29 -9.56 -8.96
CA TRP A 47 6.81 -10.21 -7.76
C TRP A 47 6.85 -9.28 -6.54
N THR A 48 7.93 -8.51 -6.40
CA THR A 48 8.04 -7.47 -5.36
C THR A 48 6.86 -6.50 -5.41
N LEU A 49 6.56 -5.95 -6.59
CA LEU A 49 5.42 -5.06 -6.79
C LEU A 49 4.09 -5.76 -6.51
N LEU A 50 3.86 -6.92 -7.12
CA LEU A 50 2.59 -7.64 -7.01
C LEU A 50 2.28 -8.00 -5.55
N PHE A 51 3.24 -8.55 -4.81
CA PHE A 51 3.02 -8.90 -3.41
C PHE A 51 2.91 -7.67 -2.52
N SER A 52 3.63 -6.58 -2.80
CA SER A 52 3.48 -5.33 -2.05
C SER A 52 2.06 -4.77 -2.13
N ILE A 53 1.47 -4.73 -3.34
CA ILE A 53 0.12 -4.24 -3.57
C ILE A 53 -0.91 -5.15 -2.89
N ILE A 54 -0.76 -6.48 -3.03
CA ILE A 54 -1.68 -7.45 -2.41
C ILE A 54 -1.65 -7.33 -0.89
N LEU A 55 -0.46 -7.34 -0.29
CA LEU A 55 -0.32 -7.25 1.17
C LEU A 55 -0.78 -5.91 1.70
N PHE A 56 -0.43 -4.81 1.04
CA PHE A 56 -0.90 -3.47 1.42
C PHE A 56 -2.43 -3.41 1.43
N ASN A 57 -3.09 -3.85 0.34
CA ASN A 57 -4.55 -3.85 0.26
C ASN A 57 -5.18 -4.77 1.31
N PHE A 58 -4.62 -5.95 1.53
CA PHE A 58 -5.11 -6.91 2.52
C PHE A 58 -5.06 -6.34 3.94
N PHE A 59 -3.94 -5.75 4.35
CA PHE A 59 -3.82 -5.15 5.67
C PHE A 59 -4.69 -3.89 5.81
N ALA A 60 -4.80 -3.07 4.76
CA ALA A 60 -5.67 -1.91 4.75
C ALA A 60 -7.15 -2.32 4.87
N GLU A 61 -7.57 -3.41 4.21
CA GLU A 61 -8.94 -3.93 4.33
C GLU A 61 -9.23 -4.51 5.71
N SER A 62 -8.28 -5.25 6.28
CA SER A 62 -8.42 -5.80 7.64
C SER A 62 -8.61 -4.70 8.69
N GLN A 63 -7.93 -3.56 8.52
CA GLN A 63 -8.04 -2.43 9.44
C GLN A 63 -9.36 -1.68 9.26
N ASP A 64 -9.80 -1.45 8.03
CA ASP A 64 -11.08 -0.77 7.74
C ASP A 64 -12.29 -1.60 8.20
N ALA A 65 -12.24 -2.92 8.05
CA ALA A 65 -13.27 -3.83 8.53
C ALA A 65 -13.51 -3.67 10.05
N TYR A 66 -12.43 -3.45 10.81
CA TYR A 66 -12.51 -3.22 12.27
C TYR A 66 -12.98 -1.82 12.62
N ARG A 67 -12.76 -0.83 11.74
CA ARG A 67 -12.98 0.60 12.02
C ARG A 67 -14.34 1.13 11.59
N SER A 68 -15.03 0.47 10.64
CA SER A 68 -16.37 0.89 10.16
C SER A 68 -17.45 1.06 11.25
N TRP A 69 -17.18 0.61 12.48
CA TRP A 69 -18.08 0.73 13.63
C TRP A 69 -17.90 2.03 14.45
N ARG A 70 -16.76 2.73 14.37
CA ARG A 70 -16.49 3.97 15.11
C ARG A 70 -16.03 5.04 14.13
N GLY A 71 -16.87 6.06 13.90
CA GLY A 71 -16.65 7.12 12.91
C GLY A 71 -15.18 7.54 12.77
N THR A 72 -14.66 7.44 11.55
CA THR A 72 -13.23 7.55 11.25
C THR A 72 -12.79 9.00 11.13
N SER A 73 -11.70 9.34 11.83
CA SER A 73 -10.99 10.60 11.68
C SER A 73 -9.86 10.48 10.65
N ILE A 74 -9.43 11.58 10.04
CA ILE A 74 -8.27 11.61 9.10
C ILE A 74 -7.01 10.99 9.73
N LYS A 75 -6.82 11.15 11.04
CA LYS A 75 -5.71 10.55 11.78
C LYS A 75 -5.74 9.01 11.74
N ASP A 76 -6.94 8.44 11.73
CA ASP A 76 -7.12 6.99 11.67
C ASP A 76 -6.71 6.48 10.29
N GLU A 77 -7.09 7.17 9.21
CA GLU A 77 -6.73 6.82 7.84
C GLU A 77 -5.20 6.83 7.63
N ILE A 78 -4.52 7.89 8.07
CA ILE A 78 -3.05 7.97 8.08
C ILE A 78 -2.43 6.77 8.82
N THR A 79 -2.98 6.44 9.98
CA THR A 79 -2.49 5.30 10.79
C THR A 79 -2.74 3.96 10.07
N THR A 80 -3.86 3.80 9.36
CA THR A 80 -4.14 2.61 8.54
C THR A 80 -3.12 2.46 7.42
N ILE A 81 -2.84 3.53 6.68
CA ILE A 81 -1.90 3.52 5.55
C ILE A 81 -0.50 3.12 6.03
N LEU A 82 0.00 3.82 7.06
CA LEU A 82 1.34 3.55 7.60
C LEU A 82 1.44 2.13 8.16
N PHE A 83 0.45 1.69 8.94
CA PHE A 83 0.46 0.34 9.52
C PHE A 83 0.43 -0.73 8.42
N SER A 84 -0.43 -0.57 7.42
CA SER A 84 -0.57 -1.52 6.31
C SER A 84 0.70 -1.60 5.48
N TRP A 85 1.32 -0.46 5.18
CA TRP A 85 2.56 -0.39 4.43
C TRP A 85 3.73 -1.04 5.18
N PHE A 86 3.98 -0.63 6.42
CA PHE A 86 5.09 -1.18 7.20
C PHE A 86 4.92 -2.67 7.48
N THR A 87 3.70 -3.14 7.74
CA THR A 87 3.43 -4.56 7.94
C THR A 87 3.65 -5.35 6.65
N ALA A 88 3.21 -4.83 5.50
CA ALA A 88 3.46 -5.45 4.19
C ALA A 88 4.96 -5.58 3.90
N ILE A 89 5.72 -4.48 4.05
CA ILE A 89 7.17 -4.48 3.84
C ILE A 89 7.89 -5.43 4.82
N PHE A 90 7.48 -5.45 6.09
CA PHE A 90 8.05 -6.36 7.07
C PHE A 90 7.87 -7.83 6.68
N VAL A 91 6.66 -8.21 6.24
CA VAL A 91 6.36 -9.57 5.75
C VAL A 91 7.22 -9.88 4.53
N LEU A 92 7.33 -8.96 3.58
CA LEU A 92 8.14 -9.13 2.37
C LEU A 92 9.63 -9.33 2.65
N ILE A 93 10.20 -8.55 3.57
CA ILE A 93 11.62 -8.70 3.98
C ILE A 93 11.85 -10.08 4.61
N ILE A 94 10.92 -10.56 5.44
CA ILE A 94 11.01 -11.91 6.02
C ILE A 94 10.94 -12.98 4.94
N LEU A 95 9.99 -12.85 3.99
CA LEU A 95 9.84 -13.79 2.88
C LEU A 95 11.08 -13.82 1.99
N ASP A 96 11.66 -12.67 1.68
CA ASP A 96 12.90 -12.60 0.91
C ASP A 96 14.06 -13.25 1.67
N LYS A 97 14.22 -13.00 2.96
CA LYS A 97 15.31 -13.62 3.75
C LYS A 97 15.17 -15.12 3.93
N LEU A 98 13.95 -15.63 4.09
CA LEU A 98 13.72 -17.04 4.43
C LEU A 98 13.49 -17.93 3.19
N ALA A 99 12.72 -17.45 2.22
CA ALA A 99 12.25 -18.26 1.09
C ALA A 99 12.98 -17.93 -0.21
N VAL A 100 13.02 -16.65 -0.61
CA VAL A 100 13.47 -16.25 -1.95
C VAL A 100 15.00 -16.14 -2.04
N LYS A 101 15.63 -15.53 -1.03
CA LYS A 101 17.08 -15.34 -0.86
C LYS A 101 17.76 -14.51 -1.96
N GLU A 102 17.00 -13.67 -2.66
CA GLU A 102 17.50 -12.79 -3.73
C GLU A 102 18.09 -11.47 -3.17
N GLN A 103 17.81 -11.14 -1.90
CA GLN A 103 18.31 -9.94 -1.22
C GLN A 103 17.83 -8.62 -1.84
N VAL A 104 16.70 -8.65 -2.56
CA VAL A 104 16.12 -7.49 -3.27
C VAL A 104 15.94 -6.29 -2.33
N TYR A 105 15.54 -6.54 -1.07
CA TYR A 105 15.26 -5.49 -0.11
C TYR A 105 16.51 -4.82 0.50
N ASN A 106 17.72 -5.27 0.12
CA ASN A 106 18.97 -4.60 0.46
C ASN A 106 19.38 -3.54 -0.58
N ASP A 107 18.77 -3.54 -1.76
CA ASP A 107 19.09 -2.59 -2.81
C ASP A 107 18.66 -1.17 -2.42
N LEU A 108 19.55 -0.19 -2.64
CA LEU A 108 19.30 1.20 -2.24
C LEU A 108 18.02 1.76 -2.87
N PHE A 109 17.75 1.45 -4.14
CA PHE A 109 16.55 1.94 -4.82
C PHE A 109 15.26 1.38 -4.21
N ILE A 110 15.28 0.12 -3.73
CA ILE A 110 14.15 -0.49 -3.02
C ILE A 110 13.94 0.18 -1.66
N ILE A 111 15.02 0.46 -0.93
CA ILE A 111 14.95 1.19 0.34
C ILE A 111 14.36 2.58 0.15
N VAL A 112 14.79 3.30 -0.89
CA VAL A 112 14.24 4.62 -1.22
C VAL A 112 12.77 4.53 -1.61
N TRP A 113 12.38 3.57 -2.44
CA TRP A 113 10.98 3.32 -2.76
C TRP A 113 10.13 3.01 -1.52
N ILE A 114 10.64 2.21 -0.58
CA ILE A 114 9.96 1.90 0.69
C ILE A 114 9.66 3.16 1.51
N VAL A 115 10.57 4.14 1.48
CA VAL A 115 10.42 5.40 2.23
C VAL A 115 9.55 6.42 1.47
N LEU A 116 9.68 6.52 0.16
CA LEU A 116 8.93 7.49 -0.65
C LEU A 116 7.46 7.12 -0.77
N THR A 117 7.14 5.83 -0.93
CA THR A 117 5.77 5.36 -1.11
C THR A 117 4.79 5.86 -0.04
N PRO A 118 5.04 5.72 1.28
CA PRO A 118 4.13 6.23 2.30
C PRO A 118 4.04 7.76 2.30
N ILE A 119 5.09 8.49 1.89
CA ILE A 119 5.05 9.95 1.79
C ILE A 119 4.09 10.36 0.66
N GLU A 120 4.14 9.70 -0.49
CA GLU A 120 3.23 9.97 -1.62
C GLU A 120 1.79 9.57 -1.29
N LEU A 121 1.59 8.41 -0.68
CA LEU A 121 0.26 7.96 -0.21
C LEU A 121 -0.34 8.96 0.78
N LEU A 122 0.43 9.43 1.76
CA LEU A 122 -0.06 10.42 2.71
C LEU A 122 -0.32 11.78 2.06
N SER A 123 0.51 12.19 1.11
CA SER A 123 0.32 13.44 0.38
C SER A 123 -1.01 13.44 -0.40
N TRP A 124 -1.36 12.31 -1.02
CA TRP A 124 -2.65 12.15 -1.70
C TRP A 124 -3.85 12.30 -0.76
N HIS A 125 -3.78 11.75 0.44
CA HIS A 125 -4.90 11.80 1.41
C HIS A 125 -5.03 13.12 2.18
N VAL A 126 -4.03 14.01 2.09
CA VAL A 126 -4.02 15.32 2.77
C VAL A 126 -4.56 16.45 1.88
N ILE A 127 -4.54 16.27 0.54
CA ILE A 127 -4.98 17.25 -0.47
C ILE A 127 -6.48 17.16 -0.70
#